data_AF-A0A7V7DWH9-F1
#
_entry.id   AF-A0A7V7DWH9-F1
#
_cell.length_a   1.000
_cell.length_b   1.000
_cell.length_c   1.000
_cell.angle_alpha   90.00
_cell.angle_beta   90.00
_cell.angle_gamma   90.00
#
_symmetry.space_group_name_H-M   'P 1'
#
loop_
_entity.id
_entity.type
_entity.pdbx_description
1 polymer ?
#
loop_
_entity_poly.entity_id
_entity_poly.type
_entity_poly.pdbx_seq_one_letter_code
_entity_poly.pdbx_strand_id
1 'polypeptide(L)'
;MCPKVGAVREPPIQALSGKPLLGICVGYQILFDESSEYGQHNGLGLVSGRVVPVPAGRTIPHMGWNLVKLPEDMDLFAGLGKEKHFYFAHSFYADVTDSQAKIAYTDYGFDLSASIQKGNIYGTQFHPEKSSKSGLKVLKNFAQICEGTNS
;
A
#
# COMPACT_ATOMS: atom_id res chain seq x y z
N MET A 1 -37.63 -13.11 -3.74
CA MET A 1 -36.54 -14.10 -3.75
C MET A 1 -35.82 -14.00 -5.09
N CYS A 2 -34.58 -13.48 -5.07
CA CYS A 2 -33.55 -13.73 -6.07
C CYS A 2 -32.21 -13.59 -5.31
N PRO A 3 -31.28 -14.57 -5.37
CA PRO A 3 -30.28 -14.75 -4.32
C PRO A 3 -28.84 -14.36 -4.71
N LYS A 4 -28.02 -14.26 -3.65
CA LYS A 4 -26.54 -14.31 -3.58
C LYS A 4 -25.82 -12.96 -3.64
N VAL A 5 -25.77 -12.34 -2.45
CA VAL A 5 -24.59 -11.61 -1.95
C VAL A 5 -23.35 -12.41 -2.32
N GLY A 6 -22.52 -11.86 -3.22
CA GLY A 6 -21.23 -12.45 -3.57
C GLY A 6 -20.41 -12.59 -2.30
N ALA A 7 -19.84 -13.78 -2.09
CA ALA A 7 -19.11 -14.15 -0.90
C ALA A 7 -18.13 -13.03 -0.49
N VAL A 8 -18.35 -12.46 0.69
CA VAL A 8 -17.30 -11.75 1.42
C VAL A 8 -16.18 -12.76 1.53
N ARG A 9 -15.08 -12.57 0.78
CA ARG A 9 -13.89 -13.37 0.98
C ARG A 9 -13.41 -13.00 2.37
N GLU A 10 -13.52 -13.94 3.31
CA GLU A 10 -12.95 -13.74 4.64
C GLU A 10 -11.49 -13.29 4.46
N PRO A 11 -11.05 -12.23 5.16
CA PRO A 11 -9.67 -11.79 5.06
C PRO A 11 -8.75 -12.98 5.34
N PRO A 12 -7.65 -13.17 4.58
CA PRO A 12 -6.75 -14.29 4.82
C PRO A 12 -6.41 -14.35 6.31
N ILE A 13 -6.70 -15.49 6.92
CA ILE A 13 -6.72 -15.74 8.38
C ILE A 13 -5.44 -15.24 9.09
N GLN A 14 -4.30 -15.15 8.38
CA GLN A 14 -3.07 -14.57 8.90
C GLN A 14 -3.15 -13.06 9.22
N ALA A 15 -3.87 -12.23 8.46
CA ALA A 15 -3.93 -10.77 8.69
C ALA A 15 -4.60 -10.45 10.05
N LEU A 16 -5.57 -11.27 10.43
CA LEU A 16 -6.34 -11.16 11.68
C LEU A 16 -5.61 -11.78 12.89
N SER A 17 -4.48 -12.46 12.65
CA SER A 17 -3.69 -13.12 13.71
C SER A 17 -2.61 -12.23 14.35
N GLY A 18 -2.54 -10.96 13.96
CA GLY A 18 -1.54 -9.99 14.45
C GLY A 18 -0.15 -10.14 13.81
N LYS A 19 0.04 -11.11 12.90
CA LYS A 19 1.31 -11.28 12.17
C LYS A 19 1.51 -10.16 11.15
N PRO A 20 2.74 -9.64 10.97
CA PRO A 20 3.01 -8.62 9.97
C PRO A 20 2.61 -9.05 8.56
N LEU A 21 1.93 -8.16 7.83
CA LEU A 21 1.49 -8.35 6.44
C LEU A 21 2.03 -7.21 5.58
N LEU A 22 2.62 -7.51 4.43
CA LEU A 22 3.04 -6.52 3.43
C LEU A 22 2.34 -6.76 2.10
N GLY A 23 1.47 -5.83 1.70
CA GLY A 23 0.91 -5.77 0.35
C GLY A 23 1.80 -4.97 -0.60
N ILE A 24 2.06 -5.47 -1.81
CA ILE A 24 2.88 -4.78 -2.83
C ILE A 24 2.06 -4.58 -4.11
N CYS A 25 1.99 -3.35 -4.60
CA CYS A 25 1.26 -2.95 -5.80
C CYS A 25 -0.22 -3.41 -5.77
N VAL A 26 -0.62 -4.41 -6.54
CA VAL A 26 -1.97 -4.99 -6.48
C VAL A 26 -2.25 -5.60 -5.09
N GLY A 27 -1.25 -6.20 -4.45
CA GLY A 27 -1.38 -6.70 -3.08
C GLY A 27 -1.63 -5.60 -2.06
N TYR A 28 -1.13 -4.38 -2.30
CA TYR A 28 -1.44 -3.19 -1.50
C TYR A 28 -2.88 -2.71 -1.76
N GLN A 29 -3.31 -2.69 -3.01
CA GLN A 29 -4.67 -2.29 -3.40
C GLN A 29 -5.75 -3.22 -2.84
N ILE A 30 -5.47 -4.52 -2.73
CA ILE A 30 -6.38 -5.51 -2.15
C ILE A 30 -6.62 -5.27 -0.65
N LEU A 31 -5.77 -4.53 0.07
CA LEU A 31 -5.93 -4.26 1.51
C LEU A 31 -7.15 -3.39 1.84
N PHE A 32 -7.63 -2.61 0.86
CA PHE A 32 -8.69 -1.61 1.04
C PHE A 32 -10.10 -2.21 0.97
N ASP A 33 -11.13 -1.39 1.16
CA ASP A 33 -12.53 -1.86 1.16
C ASP A 33 -13.00 -2.28 -0.23
N GLU A 34 -12.65 -1.50 -1.25
CA GLU A 34 -13.13 -1.69 -2.61
C GLU A 34 -12.09 -1.27 -3.67
N SER A 35 -12.21 -1.83 -4.87
CA SER A 35 -11.46 -1.42 -6.06
C SER A 35 -12.40 -1.27 -7.25
N SER A 36 -12.19 -0.20 -8.01
CA SER A 36 -12.87 0.08 -9.28
C SER A 36 -12.09 -0.39 -10.52
N GLU A 37 -10.96 -1.09 -10.32
CA GLU A 37 -10.14 -1.62 -11.40
C GLU A 37 -10.86 -2.75 -12.15
N TYR A 38 -11.18 -2.50 -13.43
CA TYR A 38 -11.96 -3.42 -14.28
C TYR A 38 -13.34 -3.80 -13.73
N GLY A 39 -14.00 -2.87 -13.03
CA GLY A 39 -15.31 -3.09 -12.40
C GLY A 39 -15.25 -2.86 -10.89
N GLN A 40 -16.38 -3.07 -10.20
CA GLN A 40 -16.44 -2.92 -8.74
C GLN A 40 -16.14 -4.25 -8.07
N HIS A 41 -15.10 -4.27 -7.23
CA HIS A 41 -14.63 -5.44 -6.51
C HIS A 41 -14.45 -5.12 -5.03
N ASN A 42 -14.88 -6.02 -4.15
CA ASN A 42 -14.58 -5.92 -2.73
C ASN A 42 -13.11 -6.31 -2.49
N GLY A 43 -12.40 -5.51 -1.70
CA GLY A 43 -11.09 -5.86 -1.15
C GLY A 43 -11.20 -6.62 0.16
N LEU A 44 -10.11 -6.63 0.94
CA LEU A 44 -10.06 -7.31 2.24
C LEU A 44 -10.64 -6.47 3.38
N GLY A 45 -10.84 -5.16 3.20
CA GLY A 45 -11.36 -4.26 4.22
C GLY A 45 -10.47 -4.17 5.47
N LEU A 46 -9.14 -4.33 5.32
CA LEU A 46 -8.19 -4.22 6.42
C LEU A 46 -7.87 -2.75 6.75
N VAL A 47 -7.91 -1.90 5.72
CA VAL A 47 -7.71 -0.45 5.81
C VAL A 47 -8.87 0.24 5.10
N SER A 48 -9.49 1.21 5.76
CA SER A 48 -10.60 1.93 5.13
C SER A 48 -10.15 2.81 3.97
N GLY A 49 -10.82 2.68 2.83
CA GLY A 49 -10.51 3.42 1.61
C GLY A 49 -10.88 2.65 0.35
N ARG A 50 -10.66 3.28 -0.80
CA ARG A 50 -11.04 2.73 -2.11
C ARG A 50 -9.92 2.89 -3.13
N VAL A 51 -9.81 1.93 -4.03
CA VAL A 51 -8.86 1.96 -5.14
C VAL A 51 -9.56 2.51 -6.38
N VAL A 52 -9.10 3.68 -6.83
CA VAL A 52 -9.72 4.47 -7.91
C VAL A 52 -8.71 4.82 -8.99
N PRO A 53 -9.15 5.10 -10.24
CA PRO A 53 -8.23 5.48 -11.30
C PRO A 53 -7.46 6.74 -10.90
N VAL A 54 -6.18 6.80 -11.26
CA VAL A 54 -5.42 8.04 -11.14
C VAL A 54 -6.12 9.13 -11.98
N PRO A 55 -6.35 10.34 -11.44
CA PRO A 55 -7.11 11.37 -12.15
C PRO A 55 -6.50 11.74 -13.50
N ALA A 56 -7.38 12.02 -14.48
CA ALA A 56 -6.97 12.49 -15.80
C ALA A 56 -6.11 13.76 -15.76
N GLY A 57 -5.38 14.03 -16.84
CA GLY A 57 -4.43 15.14 -16.93
C GLY A 57 -3.01 14.81 -16.45
N ARG A 58 -2.72 13.52 -16.23
CA ARG A 58 -1.39 12.96 -15.92
C ARG A 58 -1.07 11.83 -16.91
N THR A 59 0.20 11.46 -17.00
CA THR A 59 0.63 10.32 -17.82
C THR A 59 0.19 9.01 -17.16
N ILE A 60 -0.64 8.20 -17.82
CA ILE A 60 -1.13 6.93 -17.26
C ILE A 60 -0.62 5.76 -18.12
N PRO A 61 -0.04 4.71 -17.52
CA PRO A 61 0.18 4.51 -16.08
C PRO A 61 1.22 5.46 -15.48
N HIS A 62 1.10 5.74 -14.18
CA HIS A 62 2.20 6.28 -13.38
C HIS A 62 3.32 5.25 -13.37
N MET A 63 4.36 5.50 -14.19
CA MET A 63 5.44 4.57 -14.44
C MET A 63 6.80 5.25 -14.31
N GLY A 64 7.70 4.61 -13.58
CA GLY A 64 9.07 5.08 -13.39
C GLY A 64 9.40 5.40 -11.94
N TRP A 65 10.51 6.11 -11.75
CA TRP A 65 10.98 6.49 -10.43
C TRP A 65 10.31 7.77 -9.95
N ASN A 66 9.70 7.74 -8.77
CA ASN A 66 9.13 8.93 -8.14
C ASN A 66 9.57 9.04 -6.67
N LEU A 67 9.68 10.27 -6.18
CA LEU A 67 10.13 10.61 -4.84
C LEU A 67 8.97 10.43 -3.85
N VAL A 68 9.22 9.66 -2.79
CA VAL A 68 8.25 9.42 -1.72
C VAL A 68 8.74 10.10 -0.45
N LYS A 69 7.85 10.86 0.20
CA LYS A 69 8.04 11.41 1.55
C LYS A 69 7.75 10.32 2.56
N LEU A 70 8.74 10.00 3.38
CA LEU A 70 8.75 8.89 4.33
C LEU A 70 8.50 9.43 5.73
N PRO A 71 7.33 9.13 6.34
CA PRO A 71 7.07 9.48 7.74
C PRO A 71 8.10 8.82 8.66
N GLU A 72 8.61 9.58 9.63
CA GLU A 72 9.62 9.10 10.58
C GLU A 72 9.05 8.01 11.52
N ASP A 73 7.73 7.98 11.69
CA ASP A 73 7.02 7.06 12.56
C ASP A 73 6.50 5.80 11.82
N MET A 74 7.06 5.49 10.65
CA MET A 74 6.83 4.25 9.92
C MET A 74 8.05 3.32 9.96
N ASP A 75 7.92 2.20 10.66
CA ASP A 75 9.01 1.24 10.87
C ASP A 75 9.54 0.65 9.56
N LEU A 76 8.67 0.53 8.56
CA LEU A 76 9.02 0.08 7.21
C LEU A 76 10.13 0.93 6.58
N PHE A 77 10.25 2.20 6.98
CA PHE A 77 11.21 3.16 6.45
C PHE A 77 12.39 3.48 7.38
N ALA A 78 12.55 2.73 8.48
CA ALA A 78 13.65 2.91 9.41
C ALA A 78 15.02 2.96 8.69
N GLY A 79 15.79 4.03 8.94
CA GLY A 79 17.12 4.24 8.38
C GLY A 79 17.17 4.63 6.90
N LEU A 80 16.03 4.94 6.27
CA LEU A 80 16.00 5.48 4.89
C LEU A 80 16.06 7.02 4.85
N GLY A 81 15.86 7.71 5.97
CA GLY A 81 15.77 9.17 5.99
C GLY A 81 14.38 9.65 5.53
N LYS A 82 14.27 10.94 5.18
CA LYS A 82 12.96 11.60 4.98
C LYS A 82 12.33 11.38 3.62
N GLU A 83 13.13 11.14 2.58
CA GLU A 83 12.63 10.99 1.22
C GLU A 83 13.51 10.03 0.40
N LYS A 84 12.89 9.20 -0.43
CA LYS A 84 13.59 8.29 -1.36
C LYS A 84 12.82 8.07 -2.64
N HIS A 85 13.56 7.81 -3.72
CA HIS A 85 12.97 7.39 -5.00
C HIS A 85 12.64 5.89 -4.96
N PHE A 86 11.43 5.56 -5.41
CA PHE A 86 10.96 4.19 -5.62
C PHE A 86 10.35 4.05 -7.01
N TYR A 87 10.28 2.81 -7.52
CA TYR A 87 9.75 2.50 -8.83
C TYR A 87 8.25 2.17 -8.78
N PHE A 88 7.45 2.93 -9.53
CA PHE A 88 6.01 2.79 -9.67
C PHE A 88 5.65 2.25 -11.06
N ALA A 89 4.53 1.51 -11.14
CA ALA A 89 3.93 1.04 -12.39
C ALA A 89 2.44 0.71 -12.16
N HIS A 90 1.58 1.73 -12.18
CA HIS A 90 0.15 1.55 -11.90
C HIS A 90 -0.75 2.61 -12.55
N SER A 91 -2.02 2.27 -12.78
CA SER A 91 -3.05 3.19 -13.31
C SER A 91 -4.11 3.59 -12.28
N PHE A 92 -4.12 2.92 -11.12
CA PHE A 92 -5.06 3.11 -10.01
C PHE A 92 -4.30 3.42 -8.73
N TYR A 93 -4.90 4.15 -7.81
CA TYR A 93 -4.31 4.47 -6.52
C TYR A 93 -5.34 4.31 -5.40
N ALA A 94 -4.87 4.17 -4.17
CA ALA A 94 -5.75 4.13 -3.01
C ALA A 94 -6.07 5.55 -2.51
N ASP A 95 -7.35 5.89 -2.50
CA ASP A 95 -7.96 7.00 -1.79
C ASP A 95 -8.26 6.53 -0.37
N VAL A 96 -7.31 6.80 0.54
CA VAL A 96 -7.31 6.27 1.91
C VAL A 96 -8.13 7.19 2.82
N THR A 97 -9.13 6.63 3.50
CA THR A 97 -10.01 7.36 4.42
C THR A 97 -9.85 6.91 5.87
N ASP A 98 -8.98 5.94 6.13
CA ASP A 98 -8.70 5.39 7.45
C ASP A 98 -7.86 6.36 8.30
N SER A 99 -8.47 6.94 9.35
CA SER A 99 -7.79 7.87 10.25
C SER A 99 -6.73 7.21 11.13
N GLN A 100 -6.69 5.87 11.22
CA GLN A 100 -5.66 5.14 11.96
C GLN A 100 -4.48 4.73 11.07
N ALA A 101 -4.62 4.84 9.75
CA ALA A 101 -3.54 4.54 8.84
C ALA A 101 -2.55 5.72 8.79
N LYS A 102 -1.28 5.42 9.04
CA LYS A 102 -0.19 6.29 8.67
C LYS A 102 0.00 6.17 7.15
N ILE A 103 0.32 7.29 6.47
CA ILE A 103 0.46 7.31 5.02
C ILE A 103 1.77 8.01 4.62
N ALA A 104 2.50 7.39 3.70
CA ALA A 104 3.60 8.01 2.98
C ALA A 104 3.11 8.45 1.59
N TYR A 105 3.45 9.67 1.21
CA TYR A 105 2.93 10.29 -0.01
C TYR A 105 4.02 10.48 -1.06
N THR A 106 3.61 10.39 -2.32
CA THR A 106 4.38 10.85 -3.47
C THR A 106 3.57 11.91 -4.20
N ASP A 107 4.24 12.96 -4.69
CA ASP A 107 3.59 13.96 -5.52
C ASP A 107 3.51 13.42 -6.96
N TYR A 108 2.29 13.30 -7.47
CA TYR A 108 2.04 13.00 -8.87
C TYR A 108 1.09 14.04 -9.50
N GLY A 109 1.31 15.32 -9.17
CA GLY A 109 0.38 16.43 -9.41
C GLY A 109 -0.76 16.47 -8.38
N PHE A 110 -0.73 15.60 -7.39
CA PHE A 110 -1.56 15.51 -6.19
C PHE A 110 -0.88 14.56 -5.21
N ASP A 111 -1.27 14.60 -3.94
CA ASP A 111 -0.75 13.66 -2.95
C ASP A 111 -1.32 12.26 -3.18
N LEU A 112 -0.49 11.39 -3.75
CA LEU A 112 -0.80 10.00 -4.02
C LEU A 112 -0.27 9.13 -2.86
N SER A 113 -1.14 8.29 -2.28
CA SER A 113 -0.74 7.35 -1.23
C SER A 113 0.22 6.30 -1.78
N ALA A 114 1.50 6.45 -1.46
CA ALA A 114 2.59 5.60 -1.92
C ALA A 114 2.81 4.38 -1.02
N SER A 115 2.49 4.51 0.27
CA SER A 115 2.57 3.43 1.25
C SER A 115 1.67 3.71 2.44
N ILE A 116 1.20 2.65 3.12
CA ILE A 116 0.45 2.75 4.37
C ILE A 116 1.06 1.88 5.47
N GLN A 117 0.74 2.24 6.71
CA GLN A 117 0.91 1.38 7.89
C GLN A 117 -0.30 1.54 8.82
N LYS A 118 -0.93 0.42 9.20
CA LYS A 118 -1.99 0.34 10.21
C LYS A 118 -1.76 -0.89 11.09
N GLY A 119 -1.27 -0.68 12.31
CA GLY A 119 -0.86 -1.79 13.18
C GLY A 119 0.20 -2.67 12.50
N ASN A 120 -0.09 -3.97 12.38
CA ASN A 120 0.73 -4.98 11.70
C ASN A 120 0.54 -5.03 10.16
N ILE A 121 -0.30 -4.16 9.60
CA ILE A 121 -0.59 -4.13 8.16
C ILE A 121 0.23 -3.04 7.50
N TYR A 122 1.01 -3.45 6.50
CA TYR A 122 1.87 -2.59 5.70
C TYR A 122 1.49 -2.75 4.23
N GLY A 123 1.69 -1.71 3.43
CA GLY A 123 1.66 -1.91 1.99
C GLY A 123 2.24 -0.76 1.21
N THR A 124 2.80 -1.08 0.05
CA THR A 124 3.48 -0.13 -0.83
C THR A 124 2.86 -0.17 -2.22
N GLN A 125 2.49 0.99 -2.76
CA GLN A 125 2.04 1.12 -4.15
C GLN A 125 3.21 0.94 -5.14
N PHE A 126 4.41 1.36 -4.73
CA PHE A 126 5.64 1.09 -5.48
C PHE A 126 6.10 -0.36 -5.32
N HIS A 127 7.02 -0.78 -6.19
CA HIS A 127 7.64 -2.09 -6.21
C HIS A 127 9.01 -2.05 -5.50
N PRO A 128 9.11 -2.40 -4.20
CA PRO A 128 10.39 -2.38 -3.48
C PRO A 128 11.41 -3.34 -4.13
N GLU A 129 10.98 -4.46 -4.70
CA GLU A 129 11.84 -5.40 -5.42
C GLU A 129 12.45 -4.82 -6.70
N LYS A 130 11.86 -3.76 -7.27
CA LYS A 130 12.36 -3.02 -8.44
C LYS A 130 13.06 -1.70 -8.07
N SER A 131 13.13 -1.36 -6.79
CA SER A 131 13.57 -0.04 -6.31
C SER A 131 15.01 -0.01 -5.78
N SER A 132 15.88 -0.88 -6.31
CA SER A 132 17.32 -0.91 -6.01
C SER A 132 17.61 -0.98 -4.49
N LYS A 133 18.66 -0.30 -4.00
CA LYS A 133 19.09 -0.30 -2.60
C LYS A 133 18.01 0.19 -1.64
N SER A 134 17.23 1.20 -2.03
CA SER A 134 16.13 1.74 -1.20
C SER A 134 15.05 0.69 -0.99
N GLY A 135 14.62 0.04 -2.07
CA GLY A 135 13.63 -1.03 -2.01
C GLY A 135 14.11 -2.28 -1.28
N LEU A 136 15.37 -2.68 -1.46
CA LEU A 136 15.96 -3.78 -0.69
C LEU A 136 15.97 -3.47 0.81
N LYS A 137 16.23 -2.21 1.20
CA LYS A 137 16.19 -1.81 2.61
C LYS A 137 14.76 -1.86 3.18
N VAL A 138 13.75 -1.48 2.42
CA VAL A 138 12.33 -1.67 2.80
C VAL A 138 12.02 -3.14 3.08
N LEU A 139 12.43 -4.05 2.19
CA LEU A 139 12.20 -5.49 2.39
C LEU A 139 12.96 -6.05 3.60
N LYS A 140 14.19 -5.58 3.84
CA LYS A 140 14.96 -5.93 5.05
C LYS A 140 14.29 -5.45 6.33
N ASN A 141 13.79 -4.21 6.34
CA ASN A 141 13.06 -3.67 7.49
C ASN A 141 11.80 -4.50 7.76
N PHE A 142 11.04 -4.88 6.72
CA PHE A 142 9.89 -5.76 6.88
C PHE A 142 10.26 -7.15 7.41
N ALA A 143 11.36 -7.75 6.95
CA ALA A 143 11.85 -9.02 7.50
C ALA A 143 12.18 -8.91 9.01
N GLN A 144 12.81 -7.82 9.44
CA GLN A 144 13.10 -7.56 10.86
C GLN A 144 11.82 -7.39 11.69
N ILE A 145 10.81 -6.72 11.14
CA ILE A 145 9.48 -6.61 11.76
C ILE A 145 8.87 -8.00 11.97
N CYS A 146 8.98 -8.89 10.98
CA CYS A 146 8.50 -10.27 11.09
C CYS A 146 9.24 -11.09 12.15
N GLU A 147 10.53 -10.82 12.38
CA GLU A 147 11.34 -11.46 13.42
C GLU A 147 11.10 -10.88 14.82
N GLY A 148 10.41 -9.74 14.93
CA GLY A 148 10.21 -9.02 16.19
C GLY A 148 11.47 -8.31 16.69
N THR A 149 12.43 -8.02 15.81
CA THR A 149 13.75 -7.49 16.18
C THR A 149 13.85 -5.96 16.13
N ASN A 150 12.76 -5.25 15.85
CA ASN A 150 12.67 -3.80 16.01
C ASN A 150 12.18 -3.46 17.42
N SER A 151 13.11 -3.44 18.38
CA SER A 151 12.96 -2.85 19.72
C SER A 151 13.93 -1.70 19.89
#